data_AF-A0A964GL71-F1
#
_entry.id   AF-A0A964GL71-F1
#
_cell.length_a   1.000
_cell.length_b   1.000
_cell.length_c   1.000
_cell.angle_alpha   90.00
_cell.angle_beta   90.00
_cell.angle_gamma   90.00
#
_symmetry.space_group_name_H-M   'P 1'
#
loop_
_entity.id
_entity.type
_entity.pdbx_description
1 polymer ?
#
loop_
_entity_poly.entity_id
_entity_poly.type
_entity_poly.pdbx_seq_one_letter_code
_entity_poly.pdbx_strand_id
1 'polypeptide(L)' 'METIARALILACKHIDDRHKVENDDDVAVLEAIAAELNDASKAEINCLIETAKKLEVEAWPEEMGII' A
#
# COMPACT_ATOMS: atom_id res chain seq x y z
N MET A 1 4.43 5.35 -13.75
CA MET A 1 4.13 4.40 -12.66
C MET A 1 4.49 4.96 -11.30
N GLU A 2 5.70 5.49 -11.09
CA GLU A 2 6.12 6.03 -9.78
C GLU A 2 5.14 7.01 -9.12
N THR A 3 4.57 7.97 -9.87
CA THR A 3 3.57 8.91 -9.31
C THR A 3 2.32 8.20 -8.80
N ILE A 4 1.87 7.15 -9.49
CA ILE A 4 0.70 6.34 -9.12
C ILE A 4 1.04 5.49 -7.90
N ALA A 5 2.21 4.85 -7.88
CA ALA A 5 2.71 4.11 -6.73
C ALA A 5 2.81 5.01 -5.48
N ARG A 6 3.34 6.23 -5.62
CA ARG A 6 3.39 7.21 -4.52
C ARG A 6 1.99 7.55 -4.02
N ALA A 7 1.07 7.85 -4.93
CA ALA A 7 -0.29 8.22 -4.57
C ALA A 7 -1.01 7.08 -3.84
N LEU A 8 -0.83 5.83 -4.31
CA LEU A 8 -1.39 4.64 -3.67
C LEU A 8 -0.84 4.44 -2.26
N ILE A 9 0.48 4.47 -2.10
CA ILE A 9 1.15 4.29 -0.79
C ILE A 9 0.68 5.36 0.20
N LEU A 10 0.61 6.62 -0.24
CA LEU A 10 0.12 7.72 0.60
C LEU A 10 -1.36 7.55 0.96
N ALA A 11 -2.20 7.07 0.04
CA ALA A 11 -3.60 6.79 0.31
C ALA A 11 -3.76 5.65 1.33
N CYS A 12 -3.01 4.56 1.18
CA CYS A 12 -3.02 3.44 2.12
C CYS A 12 -2.57 3.87 3.52
N LYS A 13 -1.45 4.61 3.63
CA LYS A 13 -0.99 5.14 4.93
C LYS A 13 -2.01 6.11 5.55
N HIS A 14 -2.67 6.94 4.75
CA HIS A 14 -3.72 7.82 5.26
C HIS A 14 -4.95 7.04 5.77
N ILE A 15 -5.32 5.93 5.14
CA ILE A 15 -6.39 5.05 5.60
C ILE A 15 -5.97 4.36 6.92
N ASP A 16 -4.77 3.81 6.97
CA ASP A 16 -4.19 3.13 8.13
C ASP A 16 -4.06 4.07 9.35
N ASP A 17 -3.57 5.29 9.15
CA ASP A 17 -3.44 6.30 10.22
C ASP A 17 -4.81 6.73 10.79
N ARG A 18 -5.87 6.70 9.98
CA ARG A 18 -7.25 6.99 10.42
C ARG A 18 -7.88 5.83 11.19
N HIS A 19 -7.34 4.62 11.08
CA HIS A 19 -7.89 3.43 11.70
C HIS A 19 -7.79 3.42 13.26
N LYS A 20 -7.11 4.40 13.86
CA LYS A 20 -7.13 4.65 15.33
C LYS A 20 -8.52 4.95 15.92
N VAL A 21 -9.58 4.93 15.11
CA VAL A 21 -10.97 5.27 15.47
C VAL A 21 -11.93 4.05 15.41
N GLU A 22 -11.42 2.81 15.35
CA GLU A 22 -12.25 1.58 15.22
C GLU A 22 -13.21 1.67 14.02
N ASN A 23 -12.66 1.79 12.82
CA ASN A 23 -13.45 1.80 11.59
C ASN A 23 -13.14 0.57 10.75
N ASP A 24 -13.90 -0.51 10.95
CA ASP A 24 -13.77 -1.78 10.23
C ASP A 24 -13.80 -1.59 8.70
N ASP A 25 -14.45 -0.53 8.19
CA ASP A 25 -14.48 -0.20 6.77
C ASP A 25 -13.10 0.16 6.20
N ASP A 26 -12.25 0.84 6.98
CA ASP A 26 -10.90 1.24 6.54
C ASP A 26 -9.99 0.00 6.40
N VAL A 27 -10.12 -0.99 7.28
CA VAL A 27 -9.41 -2.29 7.16
C VAL A 27 -9.90 -3.05 5.94
N ALA A 28 -11.22 -3.14 5.72
CA ALA A 28 -11.77 -3.82 4.55
C ALA A 28 -11.29 -3.19 3.23
N VAL A 29 -11.11 -1.87 3.19
CA VAL A 29 -10.53 -1.18 2.02
C VAL A 29 -9.05 -1.54 1.83
N LEU A 30 -8.25 -1.58 2.89
CA LEU A 30 -6.83 -1.98 2.79
C LEU A 30 -6.69 -3.44 2.34
N GLU A 31 -7.52 -4.34 2.86
CA GLU A 31 -7.56 -5.74 2.44
C GLU A 31 -7.95 -5.88 0.96
N ALA A 32 -8.93 -5.11 0.49
CA ALA A 32 -9.31 -5.10 -0.93
C ALA A 32 -8.18 -4.58 -1.82
N ILE A 33 -7.46 -3.54 -1.40
CA ILE A 33 -6.28 -3.04 -2.12
C ILE A 33 -5.17 -4.10 -2.15
N ALA A 34 -4.88 -4.76 -1.02
CA ALA A 34 -3.89 -5.83 -0.95
C ALA A 34 -4.22 -6.98 -1.90
N ALA A 35 -5.50 -7.38 -1.97
CA ALA A 35 -5.97 -8.42 -2.87
C ALA A 35 -5.71 -8.10 -4.36
N GLU A 36 -5.98 -6.86 -4.78
CA GLU A 36 -5.69 -6.41 -6.17
C GLU A 36 -4.19 -6.34 -6.44
N LEU A 37 -3.39 -5.91 -5.46
CA LEU A 37 -1.93 -5.84 -5.60
C LEU A 37 -1.26 -7.21 -5.70
N ASN A 38 -1.92 -8.29 -5.26
CA ASN A 38 -1.42 -9.65 -5.41
C ASN A 38 -1.35 -10.10 -6.89
N ASP A 39 -2.18 -9.51 -7.75
CA ASP A 39 -2.16 -9.75 -9.20
C ASP A 39 -1.22 -8.79 -9.96
N ALA A 40 -0.53 -7.89 -9.26
CA ALA A 40 0.39 -6.95 -9.87
C ALA A 40 1.58 -7.66 -10.52
N SER A 41 2.02 -7.16 -11.67
CA SER A 41 3.20 -7.66 -12.34
C SER A 41 4.47 -7.41 -11.51
N LYS A 42 5.52 -8.20 -11.75
CA LYS A 42 6.84 -7.99 -11.11
C LYS A 42 7.38 -6.56 -11.31
N ALA A 43 7.08 -5.94 -12.46
CA ALA A 43 7.49 -4.56 -12.73
C ALA A 43 6.74 -3.55 -11.85
N GLU A 44 5.46 -3.78 -11.59
CA GLU A 44 4.64 -2.98 -10.68
C GLU A 44 5.06 -3.17 -9.23
N ILE A 45 5.28 -4.41 -8.78
CA ILE A 45 5.78 -4.73 -7.45
C ILE A 45 7.12 -4.05 -7.19
N ASN A 46 8.09 -4.17 -8.12
CA ASN A 46 9.37 -3.48 -7.99
C ASN A 46 9.21 -1.95 -7.94
N CYS A 47 8.27 -1.40 -8.71
CA CYS A 47 7.98 0.03 -8.66
C CYS A 47 7.41 0.45 -7.29
N LEU A 48 6.53 -0.36 -6.70
CA LEU A 48 5.98 -0.12 -5.36
C LEU A 48 7.07 -0.19 -4.28
N ILE A 49 7.95 -1.20 -4.32
CA ILE A 49 9.06 -1.36 -3.37
C ILE A 49 10.02 -0.16 -3.43
N GLU A 50 10.47 0.22 -4.63
CA GLU A 50 11.38 1.36 -4.78
C GLU A 50 10.71 2.68 -4.38
N THR A 51 9.41 2.80 -4.60
CA THR A 51 8.66 3.98 -4.16
C THR A 51 8.49 4.02 -2.64
N ALA A 52 8.25 2.89 -1.99
CA ALA A 52 8.16 2.78 -0.54
C ALA A 52 9.48 3.20 0.14
N LYS A 53 10.63 2.78 -0.42
CA LYS A 53 11.97 3.25 0.03
C LYS A 53 12.12 4.76 -0.09
N LYS A 54 11.75 5.34 -1.24
CA LYS A 54 11.80 6.81 -1.46
C LYS A 54 10.88 7.60 -0.53
N LEU A 55 9.86 6.96 0.02
CA LEU A 55 8.90 7.52 0.97
C LEU A 55 9.25 7.18 2.43
N GLU A 56 10.36 6.48 2.68
CA GLU A 56 10.80 6.07 4.03
C GLU A 56 9.78 5.17 4.75
N VAL A 57 8.98 4.41 4.00
CA VAL A 57 7.96 3.46 4.50
C VAL A 57 8.25 2.04 4.03
N GLU A 58 9.49 1.58 4.27
CA GLU A 58 10.01 0.32 3.74
C GLU A 58 9.25 -0.94 4.18
N ALA A 59 8.57 -0.90 5.32
CA ALA A 59 7.73 -2.00 5.82
C ALA A 59 6.38 -2.11 5.09
N TRP A 60 5.95 -1.07 4.39
CA TRP A 60 4.61 -1.02 3.78
C TRP A 60 4.32 -2.16 2.78
N PRO A 61 5.25 -2.59 1.90
CA PRO A 61 4.99 -3.72 1.02
C PRO A 61 4.72 -5.03 1.78
N GLU A 62 5.37 -5.25 2.93
CA GLU A 62 5.14 -6.42 3.79
C GLU A 62 3.80 -6.29 4.54
N GLU A 63 3.48 -5.10 5.07
CA GLU A 63 2.18 -4.79 5.69
C GLU A 63 1.01 -5.08 4.72
N MET A 64 1.21 -4.84 3.43
CA MET A 64 0.23 -5.08 2.37
C MET A 64 0.29 -6.50 1.78
N GLY A 65 1.16 -7.39 2.27
CA GLY A 65 1.29 -8.76 1.77
C GLY A 65 1.80 -8.89 0.33
N ILE A 66 2.53 -7.89 -0.16
CA ILE A 66 3.06 -7.84 -1.54
C ILE A 66 4.38 -8.65 -1.67
N ILE A 67 5.11 -8.83 -0.57
CA ILE A 67 6.39 -9.55 -0.48
C ILE A 67 6.44 -10.54 0.67
#